data_AF-A0A6P8YZU8-F1
#
_entry.id   AF-A0A6P8YZU8-F1
#
_cell.length_a   1.000
_cell.length_b   1.000
_cell.length_c   1.000
_cell.angle_alpha   90.00
_cell.angle_beta   90.00
_cell.angle_gamma   90.00
#
_symmetry.space_group_name_H-M   'P 1'
#
loop_
_entity.id
_entity.type
_entity.pdbx_description
1 polymer ?
#
loop_
_entity_poly.entity_id
_entity_poly.type
_entity_poly.pdbx_seq_one_letter_code
_entity_poly.pdbx_strand_id
1 'polypeptide(L)'
;MSLISLFFALLLAISAQAISRPLPPYIGLPTQDGLTQLFFNSRVTRRDPKTSVNCFAGYIGESNLIAEQYSGAYSGCLQKAHESRRGIDLDFLPTRRMIEKSAELVCNALSRCVKTNGTLDSFNCHSSHGSNNTIATYSISGNATESAHVLQERYRLIDLHHEQCVNKAERSYVESTARNYNYLQGCLDGRILPKPIPTTSSSTSTTTTTTTTTTTTEPPTTTPEPATTESQGNLEDQFKELLNLLN
;
A
#
# COMPACT_ATOMS: atom_id res chain seq x y z
N MET A 1 -8.75 18.17 37.92
CA MET A 1 -8.31 17.02 37.10
C MET A 1 -7.04 17.40 36.37
N SER A 2 -6.11 16.47 36.16
CA SER A 2 -4.74 16.76 35.69
C SER A 2 -4.66 16.93 34.17
N LEU A 3 -3.74 17.78 33.69
CA LEU A 3 -3.41 17.94 32.26
C LEU A 3 -3.03 16.62 31.56
N ILE A 4 -2.57 15.63 32.34
CA ILE A 4 -2.28 14.26 31.89
C ILE A 4 -3.49 13.63 31.17
N SER A 5 -4.73 13.92 31.60
CA SER A 5 -5.94 13.38 30.96
C SER A 5 -6.25 13.99 29.59
N LEU A 6 -5.80 15.22 29.29
CA LEU A 6 -5.95 15.79 27.94
C LEU A 6 -4.93 15.18 26.96
N PHE A 7 -3.70 14.91 27.41
CA PHE A 7 -2.68 14.29 26.55
C PHE A 7 -3.05 12.88 26.11
N PHE A 8 -3.70 12.08 26.97
CA PHE A 8 -4.18 10.74 26.59
C PHE A 8 -5.35 10.77 25.59
N ALA A 9 -6.20 11.80 25.63
CA ALA A 9 -7.30 11.94 24.67
C ALA A 9 -6.82 12.30 23.26
N LEU A 10 -5.71 13.04 23.14
CA LEU A 10 -5.18 13.49 21.84
C LEU A 10 -4.44 12.39 21.06
N LEU A 11 -4.01 11.30 21.73
CA LEU A 11 -3.24 10.21 21.12
C LEU A 11 -4.08 9.10 20.47
N LEU A 12 -5.41 9.13 20.60
CA LEU A 12 -6.31 8.10 20.05
C LEU A 12 -6.96 8.47 18.71
N ALA A 13 -6.66 9.65 18.14
CA ALA A 13 -7.27 10.17 16.93
C ALA A 13 -6.49 9.87 15.62
N ILE A 14 -5.68 8.80 15.59
CA ILE A 14 -4.93 8.37 14.39
C ILE A 14 -5.21 6.89 14.10
N SER A 15 -6.38 6.58 13.56
CA SER A 15 -6.65 5.32 12.88
C SER A 15 -7.47 5.57 11.62
N ALA A 16 -7.23 4.76 10.59
CA ALA A 16 -7.79 4.91 9.23
C ALA A 16 -7.41 6.19 8.46
N GLN A 17 -6.11 6.54 8.43
CA GLN A 17 -5.56 7.04 7.16
C GLN A 17 -5.36 5.82 6.26
N ALA A 18 -6.18 5.68 5.21
CA ALA A 18 -5.80 4.83 4.08
C ALA A 18 -4.45 5.35 3.57
N ILE A 19 -3.43 4.48 3.52
CA ILE A 19 -2.08 4.88 3.13
C ILE A 19 -2.03 5.01 1.61
N SER A 20 -2.68 6.05 1.09
CA SER A 20 -2.51 6.53 -0.28
C SER A 20 -1.14 7.19 -0.41
N ARG A 21 -0.09 6.36 -0.38
CA ARG A 21 1.27 6.82 -0.67
C ARG A 21 1.36 7.19 -2.15
N PRO A 22 2.05 8.30 -2.48
CA PRO A 22 2.24 8.68 -3.88
C PRO A 22 2.97 7.54 -4.60
N LEU A 23 2.52 7.22 -5.81
CA LEU A 23 3.22 6.29 -6.68
C LEU A 23 4.64 6.83 -6.93
N PRO A 24 5.66 5.97 -7.07
CA PRO A 24 7.02 6.46 -7.22
C PRO A 24 7.13 7.31 -8.51
N PRO A 25 7.87 8.44 -8.48
CA PRO A 25 7.92 9.37 -9.60
C PRO A 25 8.75 8.78 -10.76
N TYR A 26 8.12 7.96 -11.60
CA TYR A 26 8.78 7.37 -12.76
C TYR A 26 8.71 8.27 -13.99
N ILE A 27 9.89 8.66 -14.45
CA ILE A 27 10.12 9.32 -15.72
C ILE A 27 9.69 8.36 -16.84
N GLY A 28 8.59 8.66 -17.54
CA GLY A 28 8.14 7.89 -18.71
C GLY A 28 6.69 7.43 -18.70
N LEU A 29 5.92 7.62 -17.61
CA LEU A 29 4.46 7.52 -17.72
C LEU A 29 3.91 8.71 -18.52
N PRO A 30 2.96 8.50 -19.45
CA PRO A 30 2.29 9.59 -20.12
C PRO A 30 1.39 10.35 -19.13
N THR A 31 1.51 11.68 -19.10
CA THR A 31 0.57 12.54 -18.37
C THR A 31 -0.81 12.51 -19.04
N GLN A 32 -1.84 13.05 -18.38
CA GLN A 32 -3.17 13.23 -18.98
C GLN A 32 -3.10 14.04 -20.30
N ASP A 33 -2.22 15.05 -20.37
CA ASP A 33 -1.91 15.81 -21.59
C ASP A 33 -1.21 14.95 -22.66
N GLY A 34 -0.30 14.06 -22.26
CA GLY A 34 0.33 13.10 -23.16
C GLY A 34 -0.66 12.10 -23.75
N LEU A 35 -1.62 11.62 -22.94
CA LEU A 35 -2.68 10.70 -23.36
C LEU A 35 -3.70 11.37 -24.29
N THR A 36 -4.13 12.60 -24.00
CA THR A 36 -4.98 13.38 -24.92
C THR A 36 -4.27 13.67 -26.24
N GLN A 37 -3.01 14.12 -26.21
CA GLN A 37 -2.22 14.34 -27.42
C GLN A 37 -2.04 13.05 -28.23
N LEU A 38 -1.86 11.89 -27.58
CA LEU A 38 -1.76 10.59 -28.24
C LEU A 38 -3.09 10.17 -28.90
N PHE A 39 -4.23 10.41 -28.23
CA PHE A 39 -5.56 10.13 -28.79
C PHE A 39 -5.81 10.88 -30.09
N PHE A 40 -5.67 12.22 -30.10
CA PHE A 40 -5.99 13.03 -31.29
C PHE A 40 -5.00 12.84 -32.46
N ASN A 41 -3.75 12.44 -32.18
CA ASN A 41 -2.74 12.21 -33.21
C ASN A 41 -2.75 10.79 -33.80
N SER A 42 -3.46 9.82 -33.20
CA SER A 42 -3.42 8.45 -33.70
C SER A 42 -4.11 8.27 -35.06
N ARG A 43 -3.58 7.33 -35.86
CA ARG A 43 -4.15 6.98 -37.17
C ARG A 43 -5.46 6.22 -37.02
N VAL A 44 -5.60 5.42 -35.96
CA VAL A 44 -6.84 4.68 -35.66
C VAL A 44 -7.95 5.65 -35.28
N THR A 45 -7.71 6.63 -34.40
CA THR A 45 -8.72 7.65 -34.02
C THR A 45 -9.34 8.35 -35.23
N ARG A 46 -8.56 8.61 -36.28
CA ARG A 46 -9.04 9.28 -37.52
C ARG A 46 -9.81 8.36 -38.47
N ARG A 47 -9.70 7.03 -38.33
CA ARG A 47 -10.37 6.05 -39.20
C ARG A 47 -11.54 5.35 -38.51
N ASP A 48 -11.32 4.89 -37.29
CA ASP A 48 -12.29 4.27 -36.42
C ASP A 48 -12.11 4.82 -35.00
N PRO A 49 -12.85 5.89 -34.66
CA PRO A 49 -12.78 6.50 -33.35
C PRO A 49 -13.23 5.56 -32.22
N LYS A 50 -14.12 4.58 -32.51
CA LYS A 50 -14.59 3.61 -31.51
C LYS A 50 -13.51 2.62 -31.12
N THR A 51 -12.74 2.12 -32.10
CA THR A 51 -11.57 1.27 -31.82
C THR A 51 -10.53 2.02 -30.98
N SER A 52 -10.33 3.33 -31.20
CA SER A 52 -9.45 4.15 -30.36
C SER A 52 -9.93 4.23 -28.91
N VAL A 53 -11.23 4.51 -28.68
CA VAL A 53 -11.83 4.49 -27.32
C VAL A 53 -11.63 3.12 -26.64
N ASN A 54 -11.79 2.02 -27.36
CA ASN A 54 -11.54 0.67 -26.84
C ASN A 54 -10.06 0.44 -26.47
N CYS A 55 -9.12 0.96 -27.25
CA CYS A 55 -7.68 0.91 -26.91
C CYS A 55 -7.41 1.59 -25.56
N PHE A 56 -7.98 2.79 -25.36
CA PHE A 56 -7.83 3.54 -24.11
C PHE A 56 -8.56 2.87 -22.93
N ALA A 57 -9.77 2.36 -23.11
CA ALA A 57 -10.48 1.61 -22.07
C ALA A 57 -9.67 0.39 -21.59
N GLY A 58 -9.07 -0.37 -22.52
CA GLY A 58 -8.19 -1.49 -22.18
C GLY A 58 -6.87 -1.07 -21.52
N TYR A 59 -6.34 0.11 -21.84
CA TYR A 59 -5.15 0.67 -21.18
C TYR A 59 -5.46 1.15 -19.76
N ILE A 60 -6.60 1.82 -19.55
CA ILE A 60 -7.02 2.33 -18.24
C ILE A 60 -7.34 1.18 -17.29
N GLY A 61 -8.13 0.20 -17.72
CA GLY A 61 -8.45 -0.97 -16.90
C GLY A 61 -7.20 -1.75 -16.45
N GLU A 62 -6.23 -1.93 -17.36
CA GLU A 62 -4.95 -2.56 -17.01
C GLU A 62 -4.07 -1.66 -16.12
N SER A 63 -4.09 -0.33 -16.30
CA SER A 63 -3.35 0.60 -15.43
C SER A 63 -3.84 0.54 -13.99
N ASN A 64 -5.17 0.46 -13.79
CA ASN A 64 -5.78 0.35 -12.48
C ASN A 64 -5.44 -0.99 -11.82
N LEU A 65 -5.45 -2.10 -12.59
CA LEU A 65 -4.99 -3.40 -12.10
C LEU A 65 -3.50 -3.41 -11.72
N ILE A 66 -2.64 -2.76 -12.51
CA ILE A 66 -1.20 -2.63 -12.21
C ILE A 66 -0.98 -1.82 -10.92
N ALA A 67 -1.74 -0.74 -10.72
CA ALA A 67 -1.69 0.07 -9.51
C ALA A 67 -2.18 -0.70 -8.27
N GLU A 68 -3.27 -1.46 -8.38
CA GLU A 68 -3.78 -2.33 -7.32
C GLU A 68 -2.74 -3.41 -6.94
N GLN A 69 -2.18 -4.10 -7.92
CA GLN A 69 -1.13 -5.12 -7.70
C GLN A 69 0.11 -4.54 -7.01
N TYR A 70 0.55 -3.33 -7.40
CA TYR A 70 1.66 -2.64 -6.76
C TYR A 70 1.34 -2.27 -5.31
N SER A 71 0.16 -1.70 -5.05
CA SER A 71 -0.32 -1.35 -3.70
C SER A 71 -0.39 -2.59 -2.78
N GLY A 72 -0.93 -3.70 -3.29
CA GLY A 72 -0.99 -4.98 -2.59
C GLY A 72 0.40 -5.57 -2.31
N ALA A 73 1.32 -5.53 -3.28
CA ALA A 73 2.69 -6.00 -3.09
C ALA A 73 3.45 -5.15 -2.06
N TYR A 74 3.35 -3.83 -2.15
CA TYR A 74 4.02 -2.88 -1.26
C TYR A 74 3.51 -2.99 0.20
N SER A 75 2.19 -3.03 0.39
CA SER A 75 1.59 -3.24 1.72
C SER A 75 1.92 -4.62 2.30
N GLY A 76 1.99 -5.66 1.47
CA GLY A 76 2.49 -6.98 1.86
C GLY A 76 3.95 -6.97 2.34
N CYS A 77 4.83 -6.21 1.67
CA CYS A 77 6.22 -6.02 2.09
C CYS A 77 6.31 -5.37 3.49
N LEU A 78 5.53 -4.30 3.73
CA LEU A 78 5.45 -3.61 5.02
C LEU A 78 4.93 -4.53 6.13
N GLN A 79 3.80 -5.21 5.89
CA GLN A 79 3.19 -6.11 6.86
C GLN A 79 4.14 -7.22 7.29
N LYS A 80 4.82 -7.86 6.31
CA LYS A 80 5.82 -8.90 6.58
C LYS A 80 7.00 -8.38 7.41
N ALA A 81 7.46 -7.15 7.15
CA ALA A 81 8.53 -6.53 7.94
C ALA A 81 8.10 -6.27 9.40
N HIS A 82 6.88 -5.75 9.60
CA HIS A 82 6.31 -5.53 10.94
C HIS A 82 6.10 -6.84 11.72
N GLU A 83 5.57 -7.88 11.07
CA GLU A 83 5.39 -9.20 11.67
C GLU A 83 6.73 -9.84 12.04
N SER A 84 7.73 -9.72 11.16
CA SER A 84 9.08 -10.25 11.41
C SER A 84 9.75 -9.54 12.59
N ARG A 85 9.62 -8.21 12.72
CA ARG A 85 10.14 -7.44 13.86
C ARG A 85 9.48 -7.91 15.16
N ARG A 86 8.14 -8.00 15.18
CA ARG A 86 7.38 -8.51 16.32
C ARG A 86 7.80 -9.95 16.70
N GLY A 87 8.10 -10.80 15.73
CA GLY A 87 8.62 -12.15 15.96
C GLY A 87 9.94 -12.13 16.71
N ILE A 88 10.90 -11.33 16.27
CA ILE A 88 12.20 -11.17 16.97
C ILE A 88 12.00 -10.59 18.38
N ASP A 89 11.11 -9.61 18.56
CA ASP A 89 10.84 -9.03 19.89
C ASP A 89 10.38 -10.09 20.88
N LEU A 90 9.53 -11.02 20.43
CA LEU A 90 9.05 -12.16 21.21
C LEU A 90 10.17 -13.17 21.49
N ASP A 91 11.00 -13.51 20.50
CA ASP A 91 12.17 -14.38 20.64
C ASP A 91 13.15 -13.87 21.72
N PHE A 92 13.29 -12.55 21.86
CA PHE A 92 14.22 -11.92 22.80
C PHE A 92 13.64 -11.70 24.21
N LEU A 93 12.33 -11.91 24.44
CA LEU A 93 11.73 -11.79 25.77
C LEU A 93 12.39 -12.66 26.86
N PRO A 94 12.77 -13.93 26.63
CA PRO A 94 13.44 -14.75 27.64
C PRO A 94 14.81 -14.17 28.03
N THR A 95 15.60 -13.74 27.04
CA THR A 95 16.91 -13.10 27.25
C THR A 95 16.78 -11.80 28.03
N ARG A 96 15.80 -10.95 27.66
CA ARG A 96 15.52 -9.70 28.39
C ARG A 96 15.15 -9.97 29.84
N ARG A 97 14.25 -10.94 30.11
CA ARG A 97 13.86 -11.35 31.47
C ARG A 97 15.02 -11.92 32.29
N MET A 98 15.96 -12.63 31.65
CA MET A 98 17.16 -13.14 32.32
C MET A 98 18.05 -11.98 32.81
N ILE A 99 18.26 -10.97 31.94
CA ILE A 99 19.03 -9.77 32.26
C ILE A 99 18.33 -8.94 33.35
N GLU A 100 17.03 -8.70 33.21
CA GLU A 100 16.16 -8.03 34.20
C GLU A 100 16.28 -8.70 35.58
N LYS A 101 16.11 -10.04 35.65
CA LYS A 101 16.23 -10.81 36.90
C LYS A 101 17.63 -10.75 37.51
N SER A 102 18.67 -10.76 36.67
CA SER A 102 20.06 -10.68 37.12
C SER A 102 20.37 -9.32 37.75
N ALA A 103 19.89 -8.24 37.14
CA ALA A 103 19.97 -6.90 37.70
C ALA A 103 19.17 -6.76 39.01
N GLU A 104 17.97 -7.35 39.07
CA GLU A 104 17.15 -7.36 40.29
C GLU A 104 17.87 -8.04 41.47
N LEU A 105 18.56 -9.17 41.22
CA LEU A 105 19.34 -9.87 42.25
C LEU A 105 20.49 -9.02 42.81
N VAL A 106 21.20 -8.27 41.95
CA VAL A 106 22.26 -7.33 42.36
C VAL A 106 21.67 -6.19 43.21
N CYS A 107 20.60 -5.56 42.74
CA CYS A 107 19.90 -4.48 43.45
C CYS A 107 19.36 -4.94 44.81
N ASN A 108 18.74 -6.13 44.88
CA ASN A 108 18.23 -6.72 46.10
C ASN A 108 19.35 -7.07 47.10
N ALA A 109 20.53 -7.50 46.62
CA ALA A 109 21.67 -7.76 47.48
C ALA A 109 22.19 -6.48 48.18
N LEU A 110 22.39 -5.40 47.44
CA LEU A 110 22.81 -4.11 48.02
C LEU A 110 21.72 -3.50 48.93
N SER A 111 20.46 -3.57 48.50
CA SER A 111 19.32 -3.02 49.25
C SER A 111 19.10 -3.67 50.63
N ARG A 112 19.60 -4.90 50.84
CA ARG A 112 19.62 -5.54 52.17
C ARG A 112 20.64 -4.88 53.10
N CYS A 113 21.81 -4.49 52.61
CA CYS A 113 22.85 -3.83 53.42
C CYS A 113 22.44 -2.44 53.92
N VAL A 114 21.57 -1.73 53.19
CA VAL A 114 20.96 -0.46 53.60
C VAL A 114 20.01 -0.65 54.79
N LYS A 115 19.43 -1.85 54.97
CA LYS A 115 18.51 -2.20 56.06
C LYS A 115 19.21 -2.83 57.27
N THR A 116 20.53 -2.97 57.24
CA THR A 116 21.32 -3.54 58.33
C THR A 116 21.47 -2.53 59.46
N ASN A 117 21.11 -2.93 60.68
CA ASN A 117 21.37 -2.14 61.89
C ASN A 117 22.86 -2.19 62.23
N GLY A 118 23.43 -1.04 62.64
CA GLY A 118 24.84 -0.93 63.00
C GLY A 118 25.73 -0.50 61.83
N THR A 119 26.48 0.59 62.01
CA THR A 119 27.32 1.20 60.96
C THR A 119 28.39 0.24 60.44
N LEU A 120 29.07 -0.47 61.34
CA LEU A 120 30.13 -1.42 60.98
C LEU A 120 29.58 -2.62 60.19
N ASP A 121 28.43 -3.16 60.60
CA ASP A 121 27.79 -4.29 59.91
C ASP A 121 27.27 -3.89 58.53
N SER A 122 26.73 -2.68 58.38
CA SER A 122 26.36 -2.14 57.08
C SER A 122 27.59 -1.97 56.16
N PHE A 123 28.72 -1.46 56.67
CA PHE A 123 29.96 -1.35 55.90
C PHE A 123 30.52 -2.72 55.48
N ASN A 124 30.54 -3.70 56.40
CA ASN A 124 30.97 -5.06 56.11
C ASN A 124 30.05 -5.75 55.08
N CYS A 125 28.73 -5.55 55.17
CA CYS A 125 27.76 -6.05 54.20
C CYS A 125 28.01 -5.48 52.80
N HIS A 126 28.19 -4.15 52.67
CA HIS A 126 28.49 -3.52 51.38
C HIS A 126 29.85 -3.96 50.82
N SER A 127 30.87 -4.13 51.66
CA SER A 127 32.18 -4.65 51.24
C SER A 127 32.08 -6.08 50.67
N SER A 128 31.39 -6.98 51.39
CA SER A 128 31.19 -8.38 50.99
C SER A 128 30.34 -8.50 49.71
N HIS A 129 29.20 -7.83 49.64
CA HIS A 129 28.32 -7.89 48.46
C HIS A 129 28.85 -7.09 47.27
N GLY A 130 29.58 -5.99 47.49
CA GLY A 130 30.11 -5.13 46.43
C GLY A 130 31.05 -5.87 45.48
N SER A 131 31.96 -6.69 46.00
CA SER A 131 32.87 -7.50 45.19
C SER A 131 32.12 -8.49 44.29
N ASN A 132 31.23 -9.31 44.87
CA ASN A 132 30.43 -10.29 44.13
C ASN A 132 29.49 -9.62 43.10
N ASN A 133 28.89 -8.49 43.48
CA ASN A 133 28.00 -7.73 42.60
C ASN A 133 28.75 -7.04 41.45
N THR A 134 30.04 -6.77 41.57
CA THR A 134 30.87 -6.24 40.46
C THR A 134 30.96 -7.26 39.33
N ILE A 135 31.20 -8.54 39.64
CA ILE A 135 31.24 -9.64 38.66
C ILE A 135 29.87 -9.80 37.99
N ALA A 136 28.79 -9.82 38.80
CA ALA A 136 27.43 -9.94 38.27
C ALA A 136 27.07 -8.75 37.36
N THR A 137 27.41 -7.51 37.75
CA THR A 137 27.17 -6.29 36.95
C THR A 137 27.95 -6.31 35.63
N TYR A 138 29.18 -6.80 35.64
CA TYR A 138 29.97 -6.97 34.42
C TYR A 138 29.33 -8.00 33.46
N SER A 139 28.85 -9.14 33.99
CA SER A 139 28.13 -10.13 33.19
C SER A 139 26.79 -9.62 32.65
N ILE A 140 26.03 -8.86 33.44
CA ILE A 140 24.80 -8.18 33.00
C ILE A 140 25.10 -7.26 31.81
N SER A 141 26.14 -6.43 31.93
CA SER A 141 26.58 -5.51 30.88
C SER A 141 27.01 -6.24 29.59
N GLY A 142 27.85 -7.27 29.72
CA GLY A 142 28.31 -8.08 28.60
C GLY A 142 27.16 -8.78 27.87
N ASN A 143 26.33 -9.52 28.61
CA ASN A 143 25.19 -10.25 28.04
C ASN A 143 24.18 -9.30 27.38
N ALA A 144 23.93 -8.12 27.97
CA ALA A 144 23.04 -7.11 27.40
C ALA A 144 23.60 -6.50 26.11
N THR A 145 24.90 -6.18 26.09
CA THR A 145 25.60 -5.63 24.92
C THR A 145 25.62 -6.63 23.76
N GLU A 146 25.98 -7.88 24.03
CA GLU A 146 25.94 -8.97 23.04
C GLU A 146 24.51 -9.16 22.49
N SER A 147 23.52 -9.28 23.38
CA SER A 147 22.11 -9.44 22.99
C SER A 147 21.61 -8.27 22.15
N ALA A 148 21.99 -7.04 22.49
CA ALA A 148 21.61 -5.84 21.75
C ALA A 148 22.21 -5.82 20.34
N HIS A 149 23.48 -6.23 20.17
CA HIS A 149 24.10 -6.34 18.86
C HIS A 149 23.45 -7.42 17.99
N VAL A 150 23.14 -8.59 18.54
CA VAL A 150 22.43 -9.66 17.80
C VAL A 150 21.02 -9.20 17.41
N LEU A 151 20.30 -8.51 18.30
CA LEU A 151 18.98 -7.95 18.03
C LEU A 151 19.03 -6.90 16.91
N GLN A 152 19.98 -5.97 16.99
CA GLN A 152 20.18 -4.92 15.98
C GLN A 152 20.50 -5.51 14.60
N GLU A 153 21.35 -6.53 14.51
CA GLU A 153 21.67 -7.20 13.25
C GLU A 153 20.46 -7.93 12.67
N ARG A 154 19.65 -8.60 13.50
CA ARG A 154 18.40 -9.23 13.04
C ARG A 154 17.39 -8.21 12.50
N TYR A 155 17.27 -7.02 13.11
CA TYR A 155 16.46 -5.94 12.54
C TYR A 155 17.03 -5.44 11.20
N ARG A 156 18.36 -5.26 11.10
CA ARG A 156 19.02 -4.83 9.86
C ARG A 156 18.74 -5.79 8.70
N LEU A 157 18.68 -7.09 8.97
CA LEU A 157 18.30 -8.10 7.98
C LEU A 157 16.83 -7.99 7.56
N ILE A 158 15.90 -7.65 8.46
CA ILE A 158 14.51 -7.35 8.08
C ILE A 158 14.44 -6.13 7.17
N ASP A 159 15.15 -5.06 7.52
CA ASP A 159 15.10 -3.82 6.74
C ASP A 159 15.66 -4.04 5.33
N LEU A 160 16.77 -4.78 5.20
CA LEU A 160 17.30 -5.24 3.92
C LEU A 160 16.29 -6.07 3.11
N HIS A 161 15.58 -7.01 3.75
CA HIS A 161 14.55 -7.80 3.07
C HIS A 161 13.30 -6.99 2.70
N HIS A 162 12.96 -5.97 3.49
CA HIS A 162 11.89 -5.03 3.19
C HIS A 162 12.23 -4.18 1.96
N GLU A 163 13.44 -3.59 1.91
CA GLU A 163 13.94 -2.87 0.73
C GLU A 163 13.97 -3.76 -0.52
N GLN A 164 14.49 -4.99 -0.42
CA GLN A 164 14.48 -5.95 -1.52
C GLN A 164 13.06 -6.26 -2.04
N CYS A 165 12.09 -6.36 -1.13
CA CYS A 165 10.69 -6.60 -1.45
C CYS A 165 10.06 -5.38 -2.16
N VAL A 166 10.27 -4.18 -1.63
CA VAL A 166 9.78 -2.92 -2.23
C VAL A 166 10.40 -2.71 -3.61
N ASN A 167 11.72 -2.82 -3.75
CA ASN A 167 12.43 -2.69 -5.03
C ASN A 167 11.92 -3.68 -6.09
N LYS A 168 11.51 -4.89 -5.67
CA LYS A 168 10.88 -5.88 -6.57
C LYS A 168 9.47 -5.47 -6.98
N ALA A 169 8.65 -4.95 -6.06
CA ALA A 169 7.31 -4.44 -6.36
C ALA A 169 7.37 -3.25 -7.32
N GLU A 170 8.25 -2.28 -7.02
CA GLU A 170 8.58 -1.12 -7.86
C GLU A 170 9.00 -1.52 -9.28
N ARG A 171 10.00 -2.40 -9.41
CA ARG A 171 10.43 -2.90 -10.72
C ARG A 171 9.28 -3.56 -11.48
N SER A 172 8.45 -4.35 -10.81
CA SER A 172 7.30 -5.02 -11.42
C SER A 172 6.26 -4.01 -11.93
N TYR A 173 6.02 -2.95 -11.16
CA TYR A 173 5.14 -1.84 -11.54
C TYR A 173 5.66 -1.08 -12.77
N VAL A 174 6.94 -0.69 -12.80
CA VAL A 174 7.57 -0.01 -13.95
C VAL A 174 7.48 -0.85 -15.21
N GLU A 175 7.91 -2.11 -15.14
CA GLU A 175 7.92 -2.99 -16.31
C GLU A 175 6.49 -3.24 -16.83
N SER A 176 5.50 -3.42 -15.94
CA SER A 176 4.11 -3.64 -16.35
C SER A 176 3.48 -2.37 -16.94
N THR A 177 3.76 -1.20 -16.38
CA THR A 177 3.29 0.08 -16.91
C THR A 177 3.88 0.36 -18.30
N ALA A 178 5.19 0.11 -18.49
CA ALA A 178 5.83 0.21 -19.80
C ALA A 178 5.23 -0.77 -20.82
N ARG A 179 4.94 -2.03 -20.42
CA ARG A 179 4.22 -3.01 -21.26
C ARG A 179 2.82 -2.52 -21.63
N ASN A 180 2.09 -1.93 -20.69
CA ASN A 180 0.73 -1.42 -20.94
C ASN A 180 0.72 -0.20 -21.87
N TYR A 181 1.70 0.71 -21.74
CA TYR A 181 1.86 1.84 -22.66
C TYR A 181 2.23 1.38 -24.08
N ASN A 182 3.12 0.39 -24.21
CA ASN A 182 3.43 -0.24 -25.50
C ASN A 182 2.19 -0.91 -26.13
N TYR A 183 1.31 -1.52 -25.32
CA TYR A 183 0.01 -2.01 -25.78
C TYR A 183 -0.87 -0.87 -26.33
N LEU A 184 -0.99 0.25 -25.61
CA LEU A 184 -1.77 1.42 -26.06
C LEU A 184 -1.26 1.93 -27.41
N GLN A 185 0.05 2.14 -27.54
CA GLN A 185 0.65 2.57 -28.81
C GLN A 185 0.40 1.56 -29.95
N GLY A 186 0.62 0.26 -29.71
CA GLY A 186 0.38 -0.78 -30.70
C GLY A 186 -1.08 -0.90 -31.12
N CYS A 187 -2.02 -0.64 -30.21
CA CYS A 187 -3.46 -0.62 -30.47
C CYS A 187 -3.87 0.60 -31.31
N LEU A 188 -3.35 1.79 -30.97
CA LEU A 188 -3.61 3.05 -31.68
C LEU A 188 -2.93 3.15 -33.07
N ASP A 189 -1.91 2.31 -33.31
CA ASP A 189 -1.34 2.07 -34.63
C ASP A 189 -2.10 1.00 -35.45
N GLY A 190 -3.03 0.27 -34.83
CA GLY A 190 -3.76 -0.85 -35.45
C GLY A 190 -2.94 -2.14 -35.59
N ARG A 191 -1.84 -2.29 -34.87
CA ARG A 191 -1.00 -3.50 -34.84
C ARG A 191 -1.51 -4.56 -33.85
N ILE A 192 -2.27 -4.12 -32.85
CA ILE A 192 -2.84 -4.93 -31.77
C ILE A 192 -4.35 -4.65 -31.74
N LEU A 193 -5.18 -5.67 -31.57
CA LEU A 193 -6.62 -5.46 -31.39
C LEU A 193 -6.89 -4.93 -29.96
N PRO A 194 -7.90 -4.06 -29.76
CA PRO A 194 -8.30 -3.65 -28.43
C PRO A 194 -8.65 -4.84 -27.55
N LYS A 195 -8.24 -4.80 -26.29
CA LYS A 195 -8.79 -5.68 -25.25
C LYS A 195 -10.32 -5.48 -25.20
N PRO A 196 -11.12 -6.54 -24.96
CA PRO A 196 -12.54 -6.37 -24.72
C PRO A 196 -12.74 -5.44 -23.53
N ILE A 197 -13.66 -4.48 -23.66
CA ILE A 197 -14.08 -3.64 -22.53
C ILE A 197 -14.57 -4.58 -21.42
N PRO A 198 -14.15 -4.42 -20.15
CA PRO A 198 -14.81 -5.11 -19.05
C PRO A 198 -16.27 -4.67 -19.04
N THR A 199 -17.16 -5.54 -19.51
CA THR A 199 -18.59 -5.26 -19.52
C THR A 199 -19.06 -5.18 -18.08
N THR A 200 -19.23 -3.95 -17.57
CA THR A 200 -20.08 -3.68 -16.42
C THR A 200 -21.42 -4.32 -16.73
N SER A 201 -21.73 -5.43 -16.06
CA SER A 201 -23.02 -6.10 -16.21
C SER A 201 -24.05 -5.17 -15.60
N SER A 202 -24.63 -4.31 -16.45
CA SER A 202 -25.81 -3.55 -16.08
C SER A 202 -26.90 -4.56 -15.79
N SER A 203 -27.15 -4.77 -14.50
CA SER A 203 -28.24 -5.60 -14.02
C SER A 203 -29.55 -4.92 -14.41
N THR A 204 -29.99 -5.18 -15.64
CA THR A 204 -31.32 -4.81 -16.12
C THR A 204 -32.33 -5.61 -15.29
N SER A 205 -32.79 -4.99 -14.20
CA SER A 205 -33.90 -5.48 -13.42
C SER A 205 -35.14 -5.51 -14.32
N THR A 206 -35.46 -6.70 -14.83
CA THR A 206 -36.63 -6.94 -15.68
C THR A 206 -37.89 -6.78 -14.84
N THR A 207 -38.43 -5.57 -14.78
CA THR A 207 -39.79 -5.33 -14.25
C THR A 207 -40.80 -5.75 -15.31
N THR A 208 -41.36 -6.95 -15.14
CA THR A 208 -42.46 -7.46 -15.94
C THR A 208 -43.72 -6.63 -15.68
N THR A 209 -44.15 -5.82 -16.65
CA THR A 209 -45.45 -5.13 -16.61
C THR A 209 -46.36 -5.69 -17.70
N THR A 210 -47.52 -6.17 -17.27
CA THR A 210 -48.47 -6.94 -18.09
C THR A 210 -49.22 -6.09 -19.12
N THR A 211 -49.48 -6.71 -20.27
CA THR A 211 -50.24 -6.23 -21.43
C THR A 211 -51.59 -5.58 -21.09
N THR A 212 -51.97 -4.52 -21.80
CA THR A 212 -53.37 -4.29 -22.22
C THR A 212 -53.40 -3.76 -23.65
N THR A 213 -54.24 -4.36 -24.49
CA THR A 213 -54.35 -4.10 -25.92
C THR A 213 -55.49 -3.13 -26.23
N THR A 214 -55.26 -2.13 -27.10
CA THR A 214 -56.34 -1.44 -27.83
C THR A 214 -55.91 -1.12 -29.26
N THR A 215 -56.80 -1.42 -30.20
CA THR A 215 -56.58 -1.42 -31.66
C THR A 215 -57.24 -0.21 -32.32
N THR A 216 -56.56 0.51 -33.23
CA THR A 216 -57.17 1.44 -34.22
C THR A 216 -56.31 1.61 -35.49
N THR A 217 -56.96 1.80 -36.64
CA THR A 217 -56.45 1.95 -38.04
C THR A 217 -56.45 3.44 -38.52
N GLU A 218 -55.84 3.89 -39.63
CA GLU A 218 -55.12 3.26 -40.76
C GLU A 218 -53.96 4.19 -41.31
N PRO A 219 -53.56 4.34 -42.62
CA PRO A 219 -52.23 4.91 -43.00
C PRO A 219 -52.39 6.18 -43.92
N PRO A 220 -51.49 6.57 -44.88
CA PRO A 220 -50.07 6.24 -45.17
C PRO A 220 -49.12 7.45 -45.49
N THR A 221 -47.82 7.18 -45.75
CA THR A 221 -46.81 8.05 -46.45
C THR A 221 -46.29 9.28 -45.65
N THR A 222 -45.05 9.81 -45.76
CA THR A 222 -44.00 9.81 -46.81
C THR A 222 -42.54 9.80 -46.28
N THR A 223 -41.63 9.18 -47.04
CA THR A 223 -40.15 9.35 -47.03
C THR A 223 -39.74 10.74 -47.60
N PRO A 224 -38.72 11.44 -47.06
CA PRO A 224 -37.34 11.31 -47.57
C PRO A 224 -36.20 11.28 -46.53
N GLU A 225 -35.07 10.76 -47.03
CA GLU A 225 -33.70 10.66 -46.51
C GLU A 225 -32.96 12.04 -46.46
N PRO A 226 -31.64 12.13 -46.17
CA PRO A 226 -30.88 11.84 -44.95
C PRO A 226 -30.33 13.12 -44.27
N ALA A 227 -29.89 13.03 -43.00
CA ALA A 227 -29.01 14.04 -42.40
C ALA A 227 -27.99 13.42 -41.42
N THR A 228 -26.83 13.01 -41.96
CA THR A 228 -25.63 12.72 -41.19
C THR A 228 -25.11 14.01 -40.53
N THR A 229 -24.88 14.04 -39.20
CA THR A 229 -23.81 14.78 -38.46
C THR A 229 -24.07 14.74 -36.94
N GLU A 230 -23.96 13.58 -36.30
CA GLU A 230 -23.85 13.47 -34.83
C GLU A 230 -22.91 12.30 -34.46
N SER A 231 -21.62 12.58 -34.21
CA SER A 231 -20.69 11.57 -33.66
C SER A 231 -19.43 12.11 -32.99
N GLN A 232 -19.09 13.41 -33.10
CA GLN A 232 -17.83 13.93 -32.56
C GLN A 232 -17.93 14.43 -31.11
N GLY A 233 -19.00 15.12 -30.70
CA GLY A 233 -19.15 15.63 -29.32
C GLY A 233 -19.15 14.51 -28.27
N ASN A 234 -20.06 13.54 -28.43
CA ASN A 234 -20.22 12.39 -27.52
C ASN A 234 -18.92 11.57 -27.33
N LEU A 235 -18.02 11.56 -28.31
CA LEU A 235 -16.78 10.79 -28.22
C LEU A 235 -15.71 11.49 -27.38
N GLU A 236 -15.61 12.82 -27.45
CA GLU A 236 -14.64 13.58 -26.65
C GLU A 236 -15.06 13.60 -25.18
N ASP A 237 -16.36 13.65 -24.89
CA ASP A 237 -16.90 13.55 -23.53
C ASP A 237 -16.66 12.14 -22.94
N GLN A 238 -16.92 11.07 -23.69
CA GLN A 238 -16.57 9.70 -23.26
C GLN A 238 -15.06 9.53 -23.00
N PHE A 239 -14.21 10.16 -23.81
CA PHE A 239 -12.76 10.10 -23.61
C PHE A 239 -12.31 10.88 -22.37
N LYS A 240 -12.90 12.05 -22.09
CA LYS A 240 -12.67 12.80 -20.84
C LYS A 240 -13.14 12.02 -19.62
N GLU A 241 -14.30 11.38 -19.70
CA GLU A 241 -14.84 10.55 -18.62
C GLU A 241 -13.95 9.32 -18.33
N LEU A 242 -13.41 8.68 -19.38
CA LEU A 242 -12.39 7.65 -19.25
C LEU A 242 -11.10 8.16 -18.59
N LEU A 243 -10.61 9.35 -18.94
CA LEU A 243 -9.42 9.93 -18.33
C LEU A 243 -9.60 10.23 -16.83
N ASN A 244 -10.82 10.53 -16.39
CA ASN A 244 -11.11 10.75 -14.96
C ASN A 244 -11.00 9.45 -14.12
N LEU A 245 -10.95 8.26 -14.75
CA LEU A 245 -10.76 6.96 -14.07
C LEU A 245 -9.29 6.60 -13.80
N LEU A 246 -8.35 7.50 -14.13
CA LEU A 246 -6.91 7.40 -13.83
C LEU A 246 -6.50 8.17 -12.55
N ASN A 247 -7.46 8.73 -11.82
CA ASN A 247 -7.27 9.70 -10.73
C ASN A 247 -7.93 9.26 -9.41
#